data_AF-B9NX91-F1
#
_entry.id   AF-B9NX91-F1
#
_cell.length_a   1.000
_cell.length_b   1.000
_cell.length_c   1.000
_cell.angle_alpha   90.00
_cell.angle_beta   90.00
_cell.angle_gamma   90.00
#
_symmetry.space_group_name_H-M   'P 1'
#
loop_
_entity.id
_entity.type
_entity.pdbx_description
1 polymer ?
#
loop_
_entity_poly.entity_id
_entity_poly.type
_entity_poly.pdbx_seq_one_letter_code
_entity_poly.pdbx_strand_id
1 'polypeptide(L)' 'MQLEWHLNGYDIEIDVLAPFNVVASRYDHLSDAEDEIEVQSDFSELANWMIALGENRAVAQVAEN' A
#
# COMPACT_ATOMS: atom_id res chain seq x y z
N MET A 1 -12.15 -12.02 -1.21
CA MET A 1 -11.19 -12.03 -2.34
C MET A 1 -9.99 -11.24 -1.87
N GLN A 2 -8.78 -11.71 -2.13
CA GLN A 2 -7.55 -11.05 -1.69
C GLN A 2 -6.71 -10.65 -2.89
N LEU A 3 -6.06 -9.49 -2.80
CA LEU A 3 -5.12 -8.95 -3.79
C LEU A 3 -3.87 -8.47 -3.05
N GLU A 4 -2.69 -8.75 -3.60
CA GLU A 4 -1.42 -8.39 -2.97
C GLU A 4 -0.41 -7.95 -4.03
N TRP A 5 0.37 -6.92 -3.71
CA TRP A 5 1.49 -6.44 -4.52
C TRP A 5 2.72 -6.17 -3.66
N HIS A 6 3.88 -6.54 -4.20
CA HIS A 6 5.20 -6.19 -3.67
C HIS A 6 5.96 -5.41 -4.75
N LEU A 7 6.09 -4.09 -4.59
CA LEU A 7 6.74 -3.25 -5.60
C LEU A 7 7.35 -1.99 -4.99
N ASN A 8 8.52 -1.60 -5.49
CA ASN A 8 9.19 -0.34 -5.13
C ASN A 8 9.38 -0.11 -3.61
N GLY A 9 9.58 -1.19 -2.85
CA GLY A 9 9.75 -1.10 -1.39
C GLY A 9 8.45 -0.91 -0.62
N TYR A 10 7.30 -1.16 -1.24
CA TYR A 10 6.02 -1.32 -0.56
C TYR A 10 5.47 -2.73 -0.72
N ASP A 11 4.81 -3.20 0.33
CA ASP A 11 3.85 -4.29 0.26
C ASP A 11 2.46 -3.69 0.46
N ILE A 12 1.50 -4.03 -0.41
CA ILE A 12 0.09 -3.64 -0.26
C ILE A 12 -0.77 -4.89 -0.36
N GLU A 13 -1.61 -5.10 0.65
CA GLU A 13 -2.59 -6.18 0.70
C GLU A 13 -4.01 -5.60 0.79
N ILE A 14 -4.95 -6.20 0.08
CA ILE A 14 -6.37 -5.81 0.07
C ILE A 14 -7.23 -7.06 0.24
N ASP A 15 -8.01 -7.08 1.32
CA ASP A 15 -9.03 -8.08 1.61
C ASP A 15 -10.43 -7.54 1.37
N VAL A 16 -11.09 -8.05 0.34
CA VAL A 16 -12.52 -7.79 0.09
C VAL A 16 -13.36 -8.83 0.81
N LEU A 17 -13.92 -8.43 1.95
CA LEU A 17 -14.78 -9.27 2.80
C LEU A 17 -16.24 -9.27 2.32
N ALA A 18 -16.73 -8.11 1.88
CA ALA A 18 -18.03 -7.92 1.24
C ALA A 18 -18.00 -6.64 0.36
N PRO A 19 -19.05 -6.35 -0.44
CA PRO A 19 -19.14 -5.06 -1.12
C PRO A 19 -19.04 -3.90 -0.12
N PHE A 20 -18.13 -2.94 -0.36
CA PHE A 20 -17.86 -1.82 0.55
C PHE A 20 -17.46 -2.25 1.97
N ASN A 21 -16.91 -3.45 2.12
CA ASN A 21 -16.27 -3.91 3.34
C ASN A 21 -14.93 -4.50 2.94
N VAL A 22 -13.93 -3.61 2.85
CA VAL A 22 -12.59 -3.91 2.40
C VAL A 22 -11.62 -3.50 3.51
N VAL A 23 -10.68 -4.37 3.82
CA VAL A 23 -9.53 -4.03 4.67
C VAL A 23 -8.31 -3.94 3.76
N ALA A 24 -7.48 -2.92 3.92
CA ALA A 24 -6.24 -2.80 3.19
C ALA A 24 -5.09 -2.46 4.13
N SER A 25 -3.95 -3.11 3.94
CA SER A 25 -2.72 -2.81 4.66
C SER A 25 -1.62 -2.40 3.69
N ARG A 26 -0.70 -1.57 4.18
CA ARG A 26 0.51 -1.16 3.47
C ARG A 26 1.69 -1.20 4.41
N TYR A 27 2.76 -1.84 3.97
CA TYR A 27 4.06 -1.79 4.64
C TYR A 27 5.09 -1.08 3.76
N ASP A 28 5.83 -0.13 4.32
CA ASP A 28 6.93 0.59 3.68
C ASP A 28 8.29 0.11 4.20
N HIS A 29 9.00 -0.64 3.36
CA HIS A 29 10.32 -1.20 3.69
C HIS A 29 11.42 -0.15 3.87
N LEU A 30 11.22 1.10 3.41
CA LEU A 30 12.22 2.15 3.60
C LEU A 30 12.06 2.86 4.95
N SER A 31 10.82 3.06 5.40
CA SER A 31 10.54 3.76 6.66
C SER A 31 10.23 2.82 7.83
N ASP A 32 10.08 1.51 7.56
CA ASP A 32 9.63 0.49 8.51
C ASP A 32 8.25 0.83 9.10
N ALA A 33 7.40 1.48 8.29
CA ALA A 33 6.07 1.91 8.68
C ALA A 33 5.00 0.93 8.15
N GLU A 34 3.99 0.68 8.98
CA GLU A 34 2.83 -0.14 8.64
C GLU A 34 1.55 0.67 8.87
N ASP A 35 0.68 0.69 7.87
CA ASP A 35 -0.63 1.34 7.91
C ASP A 35 -1.72 0.32 7.56
N GLU A 36 -2.87 0.41 8.22
CA GLU A 36 -4.07 -0.38 7.91
C GLU A 36 -5.29 0.54 7.87
N ILE A 37 -6.15 0.35 6.86
CA ILE A 37 -7.38 1.11 6.68
C ILE A 37 -8.57 0.20 6.40
N GLU A 38 -9.72 0.56 6.98
CA GLU A 38 -11.02 0.01 6.60
C GLU A 38 -11.64 0.90 5.51
N VAL A 39 -11.83 0.31 4.33
CA VAL A 39 -12.39 0.99 3.17
C VAL A 39 -13.83 0.57 2.98
N GLN A 40 -14.73 1.54 3.20
CA GLN A 40 -16.15 1.39 2.93
C GLN A 40 -16.51 1.97 1.56
N SER A 41 -16.92 3.24 1.50
CA SER A 41 -17.31 3.92 0.26
C SER A 41 -16.23 4.82 -0.34
N ASP A 42 -15.22 5.21 0.44
CA ASP A 42 -14.16 6.11 0.01
C ASP A 42 -12.85 5.36 -0.18
N PHE A 43 -12.44 5.21 -1.44
CA PHE A 43 -11.21 4.52 -1.84
C PHE A 43 -10.03 5.48 -2.07
N SER A 44 -10.17 6.75 -1.71
CA SER A 44 -9.17 7.78 -2.05
C SER A 44 -7.80 7.48 -1.43
N GLU A 45 -7.76 7.01 -0.19
CA GLU A 45 -6.49 6.67 0.48
C GLU A 45 -5.81 5.46 -0.16
N LEU A 46 -6.57 4.39 -0.39
CA LEU A 46 -6.07 3.21 -1.09
C LEU A 46 -5.60 3.54 -2.51
N ALA A 47 -6.31 4.44 -3.23
CA ALA A 47 -5.87 4.92 -4.54
C ALA A 47 -4.54 5.67 -4.46
N ASN A 48 -4.34 6.49 -3.42
CA ASN A 48 -3.06 7.16 -3.19
C ASN A 48 -1.92 6.16 -2.93
N TRP A 49 -2.20 5.08 -2.18
CA TRP A 49 -1.22 4.00 -1.98
C TRP A 49 -0.86 3.32 -3.30
N MET A 50 -1.84 3.02 -4.16
CA MET A 50 -1.59 2.41 -5.47
C MET A 50 -0.78 3.33 -6.40
N ILE A 51 -0.96 4.64 -6.31
CA ILE A 51 -0.14 5.62 -7.04
C ILE A 51 1.31 5.55 -6.54
N ALA A 52 1.52 5.62 -5.21
CA ALA A 52 2.84 5.57 -4.60
C ALA A 52 3.57 4.24 -4.87
N LEU A 53 2.84 3.13 -4.93
CA LEU A 53 3.37 1.80 -5.31
C LEU A 53 4.04 1.83 -6.69
N GLY A 54 3.47 2.58 -7.64
CA GLY A 54 3.98 2.71 -9.00
C GLY A 54 5.19 3.63 -9.14
N GLU A 55 5.51 4.43 -8.13
CA GLU A 55 6.62 5.38 -8.17
C GLU A 55 7.96 4.67 -7.97
N ASN A 56 8.92 4.92 -8.86
CA ASN A 56 10.25 4.33 -8.74
C ASN A 56 11.03 4.98 -7.58
N ARG A 57 11.26 4.21 -6.52
CA ARG A 57 11.97 4.65 -5.30
C ARG A 57 13.47 4.35 -5.30
N ALA A 58 14.04 3.92 -6.43
CA ALA A 58 15.47 3.56 -6.54
C ALA A 58 16.46 4.68 -6.16
N VAL A 59 16.02 5.95 -6.13
CA VAL A 59 16.87 7.09 -5.75
C VAL A 59 16.92 7.29 -4.22
N ALA A 60 15.88 6.88 -3.49
CA ALA A 60 15.82 7.06 -2.03
C ALA A 60 16.80 6.15 -1.29
N GLN A 61 17.12 4.98 -1.85
CA GLN A 61 17.98 3.97 -1.21
C GLN A 61 19.49 4.29 -1.28
N VAL A 62 19.90 5.29 -2.07
CA VAL A 62 21.32 5.64 -2.27
C VAL A 62 21.82 6.68 -1.26
N ALA A 63 20.92 7.35 -0.54
CA ALA A 63 21.27 8.43 0.39
C ALA A 63 21.75 7.96 1.77
N GLU A 64 21.73 6.65 2.06
CA GLU A 64 22.09 6.10 3.37
C GLU A 64 23.40 5.28 3.40
N ASN A 65 24.22 5.34 2.34
CA ASN A 65 25.55 4.70 2.31
C ASN A 65 26.69 5.72 2.38
#